data_AF-A0A853G2A8-F1
#
_entry.id   AF-A0A853G2A8-F1
#
_cell.length_a   1.000
_cell.length_b   1.000
_cell.length_c   1.000
_cell.angle_alpha   90.00
_cell.angle_beta   90.00
_cell.angle_gamma   90.00
#
_symmetry.space_group_name_H-M   'P 1'
#
loop_
_entity.id
_entity.type
_entity.pdbx_description
1 polymer ?
#
loop_
_entity_poly.entity_id
_entity_poly.type
_entity_poly.pdbx_seq_one_letter_code
_entity_poly.pdbx_strand_id
1 'polypeptide(L)'
;MTAPAAPVFSSLFRVHRMNNPSYPVVQFLVARGRGLSYAFALLLLLASIAWAFFTGSVLIGVAGIIASGVLLGLLLSYVEVLRIIADTLLPKY
;
A
#
# COMPACT_ATOMS: atom_id res chain seq x y z
N MET A 1 -24.99 -12.06 56.30
CA MET A 1 -24.17 -12.71 55.25
C MET A 1 -24.30 -11.86 53.99
N THR A 2 -23.43 -10.86 53.84
CA THR A 2 -23.48 -9.86 52.77
C THR A 2 -22.49 -10.24 51.66
N ALA A 3 -22.98 -10.26 50.41
CA ALA A 3 -22.22 -10.61 49.23
C ALA A 3 -21.06 -9.61 48.97
N PRO A 4 -19.88 -10.05 48.50
CA PRO A 4 -18.78 -9.15 48.19
C PRO A 4 -19.07 -8.37 46.90
N ALA A 5 -19.04 -7.04 47.00
CA ALA A 5 -19.16 -6.13 45.86
C ALA A 5 -17.95 -6.28 44.92
N ALA A 6 -18.16 -6.90 43.76
CA ALA A 6 -17.15 -6.98 42.72
C ALA A 6 -16.86 -5.57 42.15
N PRO A 7 -15.59 -5.22 41.87
CA PRO A 7 -15.24 -3.88 41.41
C PRO A 7 -15.72 -3.65 39.97
N VAL A 8 -16.75 -2.81 39.81
CA VAL A 8 -17.33 -2.28 38.56
C VAL A 8 -16.26 -1.70 37.61
N PHE A 9 -15.11 -1.28 38.16
CA PHE A 9 -13.95 -0.81 37.42
C PHE A 9 -13.40 -1.85 36.42
N SER A 10 -13.49 -3.14 36.74
CA SER A 10 -12.96 -4.22 35.88
C SER A 10 -13.78 -4.43 34.59
N SER A 11 -15.09 -4.13 34.62
CA SER A 11 -15.96 -4.19 33.44
C SER A 11 -15.74 -3.02 32.48
N LEU A 12 -15.34 -1.85 32.96
CA LEU A 12 -15.04 -0.68 32.12
C LEU A 12 -13.77 -0.86 31.29
N PHE A 13 -12.73 -1.48 31.85
CA PHE A 13 -11.50 -1.79 31.11
C PHE A 13 -11.66 -2.95 30.12
N ARG A 14 -12.69 -3.79 30.28
CA ARG A 14 -12.92 -4.95 29.41
C ARG A 14 -13.50 -4.57 28.04
N VAL A 15 -14.33 -3.52 27.99
CA VAL A 15 -15.03 -3.11 26.75
C VAL A 15 -14.07 -2.48 25.73
N HIS A 16 -12.94 -1.91 26.16
CA HIS A 16 -12.04 -1.16 25.28
C HIS A 16 -11.13 -2.03 24.37
N ARG A 17 -11.11 -3.36 24.54
CA ARG A 17 -10.24 -4.27 23.75
C ARG A 17 -10.85 -4.83 22.46
N MET A 18 -12.09 -4.46 22.10
CA MET A 18 -12.78 -5.02 20.92
C MET A 18 -12.65 -4.19 19.63
N ASN A 19 -11.88 -3.10 19.62
CA ASN A 19 -11.50 -2.46 18.36
C ASN A 19 -10.17 -3.04 17.92
N ASN A 20 -10.23 -4.18 17.25
CA ASN A 20 -9.14 -4.63 16.38
C ASN A 20 -9.15 -3.66 15.20
N PRO A 21 -8.22 -2.70 15.08
CA PRO A 21 -8.21 -1.81 13.93
C PRO A 21 -7.70 -2.66 12.75
N SER A 22 -8.59 -3.46 12.18
CA SER A 22 -8.37 -4.09 10.90
C SER A 22 -8.29 -2.94 9.91
N TYR A 23 -7.08 -2.48 9.61
CA TYR A 23 -6.81 -1.53 8.55
C TYR A 23 -6.82 -2.32 7.22
N PRO A 24 -7.99 -2.51 6.58
CA PRO A 24 -8.12 -3.47 5.49
C PRO A 24 -7.42 -2.93 4.25
N VAL A 25 -7.41 -1.60 4.12
CA VAL A 25 -6.71 -0.82 3.10
C VAL A 25 -5.20 -1.05 3.18
N VAL A 26 -4.62 -1.05 4.39
CA VAL A 26 -3.18 -1.27 4.59
C VAL A 26 -2.80 -2.70 4.20
N GLN A 27 -3.59 -3.69 4.60
CA GLN A 27 -3.36 -5.08 4.20
C GLN A 27 -3.52 -5.30 2.69
N PHE A 28 -4.49 -4.63 2.06
CA PHE A 28 -4.66 -4.67 0.59
C PHE A 28 -3.48 -4.03 -0.15
N LEU A 29 -3.01 -2.87 0.32
CA LEU A 29 -1.86 -2.16 -0.24
C LEU A 29 -0.58 -2.99 -0.09
N VAL A 30 -0.38 -3.60 1.08
CA VAL A 30 0.77 -4.47 1.38
C VAL A 30 0.72 -5.75 0.53
N ALA A 31 -0.45 -6.37 0.37
CA ALA A 31 -0.59 -7.63 -0.36
C ALA A 31 -0.51 -7.47 -1.88
N ARG A 32 -0.99 -6.35 -2.44
CA ARG A 32 -1.15 -6.17 -3.89
C ARG A 32 -0.42 -4.98 -4.50
N GLY A 33 0.21 -4.13 -3.68
CA GLY A 33 0.86 -2.89 -4.12
C GLY A 33 1.87 -3.11 -5.24
N ARG A 34 2.73 -4.13 -5.13
CA ARG A 34 3.72 -4.45 -6.18
C ARG A 34 3.07 -4.79 -7.53
N GLY A 35 1.96 -5.51 -7.52
CA GLY A 35 1.24 -5.89 -8.76
C GLY A 35 0.66 -4.68 -9.48
N LEU A 36 0.08 -3.73 -8.73
CA LEU A 36 -0.40 -2.46 -9.28
C LEU A 36 0.75 -1.61 -9.83
N SER A 37 1.90 -1.57 -9.14
CA SER A 37 3.09 -0.86 -9.62
C SER A 37 3.54 -1.35 -11.00
N TYR A 38 3.61 -2.67 -11.18
CA TYR A 38 3.95 -3.25 -12.48
C TYR A 38 2.89 -2.93 -13.55
N ALA A 39 1.60 -3.04 -13.21
CA ALA A 39 0.53 -2.76 -14.15
C ALA A 39 0.59 -1.29 -14.65
N PHE A 40 0.73 -0.32 -13.76
CA PHE A 40 0.82 1.10 -14.13
C PHE A 40 2.08 1.43 -14.94
N ALA A 41 3.24 0.92 -14.53
CA ALA A 41 4.48 1.13 -15.27
C ALA A 41 4.42 0.53 -16.67
N LEU A 42 3.86 -0.67 -16.80
CA LEU A 42 3.72 -1.37 -18.08
C LEU A 42 2.71 -0.68 -18.99
N LEU A 43 1.61 -0.16 -18.43
CA LEU A 43 0.63 0.63 -19.17
C LEU A 43 1.27 1.92 -19.71
N LEU A 44 2.05 2.63 -18.89
CA LEU A 44 2.79 3.81 -19.35
C LEU A 44 3.79 3.46 -20.46
N LEU A 45 4.57 2.39 -20.29
CA LEU A 45 5.52 1.91 -21.29
C LEU A 45 4.81 1.63 -22.63
N LEU A 46 3.71 0.87 -22.60
CA LEU A 46 2.93 0.56 -23.81
C LEU A 46 2.34 1.81 -24.46
N ALA A 47 1.82 2.74 -23.67
CA ALA A 47 1.28 4.01 -24.17
C ALA A 47 2.38 4.85 -24.85
N SER A 48 3.57 4.95 -24.25
CA SER A 48 4.68 5.69 -24.83
C SER A 48 5.23 5.03 -26.10
N ILE A 49 5.31 3.69 -26.13
CA ILE A 49 5.74 2.95 -27.33
C ILE A 49 4.72 3.15 -28.46
N ALA A 50 3.43 2.98 -28.18
CA ALA A 50 2.38 3.21 -29.18
C ALA A 50 2.44 4.63 -29.73
N TRP A 51 2.63 5.63 -28.86
CA TRP A 51 2.75 7.02 -29.27
C TRP A 51 4.00 7.30 -30.11
N ALA A 52 5.13 6.67 -29.78
CA ALA A 52 6.36 6.77 -30.56
C ALA A 52 6.17 6.20 -31.97
N PHE A 53 5.40 5.11 -32.13
CA PHE A 53 5.05 4.58 -33.45
C PHE A 53 4.14 5.51 -34.25
N PHE A 54 3.12 6.11 -33.62
CA PHE A 54 2.23 7.06 -34.30
C PHE A 54 2.92 8.34 -34.75
N THR A 55 3.90 8.81 -33.99
CA THR A 55 4.64 10.05 -34.29
C THR A 55 5.91 9.81 -35.11
N GLY A 56 6.38 8.56 -35.22
CA GLY A 56 7.66 8.21 -35.83
C GLY A 56 8.87 8.72 -35.05
N SER A 57 8.69 9.20 -33.82
CA SER A 57 9.75 9.86 -33.05
C SER A 57 10.42 8.92 -32.06
N VAL A 58 11.67 8.56 -32.37
CA VAL A 58 12.51 7.71 -31.51
C VAL A 58 12.76 8.36 -30.15
N LEU A 59 12.84 9.70 -30.10
CA LEU A 59 13.02 10.46 -28.86
C LEU A 59 11.89 10.21 -27.86
N ILE A 60 10.65 10.14 -28.34
CA ILE A 60 9.48 9.87 -27.48
C ILE A 60 9.54 8.45 -26.94
N GLY A 61 9.97 7.49 -27.76
CA GLY A 61 10.16 6.10 -27.32
C GLY A 61 11.20 5.99 -26.20
N VAL A 62 12.38 6.60 -26.37
CA VAL A 62 13.45 6.60 -25.36
C VAL A 62 13.01 7.31 -24.08
N ALA A 63 12.41 8.49 -24.20
CA ALA A 63 11.90 9.24 -23.05
C ALA A 63 10.83 8.44 -22.28
N GLY A 64 9.94 7.75 -23.00
CA GLY A 64 8.92 6.88 -22.44
C GLY A 64 9.48 5.68 -21.69
N ILE A 65 10.50 5.02 -22.25
CA ILE A 65 11.19 3.90 -21.57
C ILE A 65 11.80 4.39 -20.25
N ILE A 66 12.54 5.50 -20.28
CA ILE A 66 13.16 6.08 -19.08
C ILE A 66 12.08 6.45 -18.07
N ALA A 67 11.05 7.18 -18.49
CA ALA A 67 9.95 7.61 -17.62
C ALA A 67 9.23 6.43 -16.97
N SER A 68 8.98 5.34 -17.72
CA SER A 68 8.35 4.13 -17.19
C SER A 68 9.23 3.42 -16.16
N GLY A 69 10.55 3.37 -16.38
CA GLY A 69 11.50 2.79 -15.43
C GLY A 69 11.59 3.60 -14.14
N VAL A 70 11.65 4.93 -14.26
CA VAL A 70 11.61 5.84 -13.10
C VAL A 70 10.30 5.68 -12.34
N LEU A 71 9.16 5.68 -13.05
CA LEU A 71 7.84 5.50 -12.45
C LEU A 71 7.76 4.16 -11.71
N LEU A 72 8.23 3.06 -12.32
CA LEU A 72 8.26 1.76 -11.67
C LEU A 72 9.08 1.79 -10.38
N GLY A 73 10.29 2.37 -10.43
CA GLY A 73 11.16 2.51 -9.25
C GLY A 73 10.49 3.32 -8.14
N LEU A 74 9.83 4.42 -8.49
CA LEU A 74 9.07 5.24 -7.53
C LEU A 74 7.90 4.49 -6.91
N LEU A 75 7.11 3.78 -7.71
CA LEU A 75 5.97 3.02 -7.18
C LEU A 75 6.41 1.85 -6.32
N LEU A 76 7.47 1.13 -6.70
CA LEU A 76 8.02 0.06 -5.89
C LEU A 76 8.57 0.60 -4.56
N SER A 77 9.35 1.68 -4.61
CA SER A 77 9.85 2.36 -3.42
C SER A 77 8.72 2.81 -2.50
N TYR A 78 7.67 3.41 -3.07
CA TYR A 78 6.48 3.84 -2.33
C TYR A 78 5.78 2.67 -1.62
N VAL A 79 5.57 1.55 -2.32
CA VAL A 79 4.96 0.34 -1.72
C VAL A 79 5.84 -0.25 -0.62
N GLU A 80 7.16 -0.23 -0.79
CA GLU A 80 8.12 -0.69 0.23
C GLU A 80 8.03 0.16 1.50
N VAL A 81 8.02 1.49 1.34
CA VAL A 81 7.87 2.44 2.46
C VAL A 81 6.53 2.25 3.17
N LEU A 82 5.44 2.08 2.42
CA LEU A 82 4.13 1.79 2.99
C LEU A 82 4.09 0.47 3.75
N ARG A 83 4.82 -0.56 3.29
CA ARG A 83 5.00 -1.81 4.04
C ARG A 83 5.73 -1.58 5.35
N ILE A 84 6.80 -0.80 5.34
CA ILE A 84 7.55 -0.47 6.56
C ILE A 84 6.66 0.28 7.55
N ILE A 85 5.90 1.29 7.09
CA ILE A 85 4.97 2.05 7.94
C ILE A 85 3.83 1.14 8.45
N ALA A 86 3.33 0.25 7.61
CA ALA A 86 2.33 -0.73 8.03
C ALA A 86 2.87 -1.64 9.13
N ASP A 87 4.11 -2.13 8.99
CA ASP A 87 4.76 -3.01 9.97
C ASP A 87 5.13 -2.26 11.27
N THR A 88 5.37 -0.94 11.23
CA THR A 88 5.61 -0.14 12.45
C THR A 88 4.32 0.29 13.16
N LEU A 89 3.22 0.50 12.42
CA LEU A 89 1.92 0.89 12.97
C LEU A 89 1.08 -0.31 13.44
N LEU A 90 1.23 -1.47 12.80
CA LEU A 90 0.60 -2.72 13.22
C LEU A 90 1.66 -3.58 13.89
N PRO A 91 1.88 -3.43 15.21
CA PRO A 91 2.69 -4.39 15.93
C PRO A 91 2.05 -5.76 15.74
N LYS A 92 2.74 -6.64 15.00
CA LYS A 92 2.46 -8.07 15.07
C LYS A 92 2.66 -8.46 16.53
N TYR A 93 1.59 -8.96 17.14
CA TYR A 93 1.60 -9.52 18.49
C TYR A 93 2.83 -10.40 18.73
#